data_AF-A0A7Y4VGY5-F1
#
_entry.id   AF-A0A7Y4VGY5-F1
#
_cell.length_a   1.000
_cell.length_b   1.000
_cell.length_c   1.000
_cell.angle_alpha   90.00
_cell.angle_beta   90.00
_cell.angle_gamma   90.00
#
_symmetry.space_group_name_H-M   'P 1'
#
loop_
_entity.id
_entity.type
_entity.pdbx_description
1 polymer ?
#
loop_
_entity_poly.entity_id
_entity_poly.type
_entity_poly.pdbx_seq_one_letter_code
_entity_poly.pdbx_strand_id
1 'polypeptide(L)'
;PIQGLSPLTNMYLENLGKYIKESFVRNTFPSMHFGIILITNYFAYRFKRKYFWIVTLPVGTLLAVATVYLRQHYLIDLVGSLPVAALSIYLAGKLMKMRTN
;
A
#
# COMPACT_ATOMS: atom_id res chain seq x y z
N PRO A 1 -9.08 26.92 -20.47
CA PRO A 1 -10.38 27.57 -20.22
C PRO A 1 -11.53 26.89 -20.98
N ILE A 2 -12.48 26.31 -20.26
CA ILE A 2 -13.70 25.75 -20.84
C ILE A 2 -14.54 26.95 -21.31
N GLN A 3 -14.68 27.13 -22.62
CA GLN A 3 -15.36 28.28 -23.21
C GLN A 3 -16.86 28.21 -22.88
N GLY A 4 -17.32 29.08 -21.98
CA GLY A 4 -18.74 29.18 -21.59
C GLY A 4 -19.01 29.35 -20.08
N LEU A 5 -18.01 29.22 -19.22
CA LEU A 5 -18.15 29.37 -17.76
C LEU A 5 -17.77 30.77 -17.25
N SER A 6 -18.40 31.20 -16.16
CA SER A 6 -18.05 32.47 -15.49
C SER A 6 -16.57 32.48 -15.06
N PRO A 7 -15.91 33.66 -15.01
CA PRO A 7 -14.50 33.77 -14.61
C PRO A 7 -14.21 33.14 -13.24
N LEU A 8 -15.14 33.27 -12.29
CA LEU A 8 -15.08 32.66 -10.97
C LEU A 8 -15.13 31.13 -11.02
N THR A 9 -15.99 30.57 -11.88
CA THR A 9 -16.10 29.12 -12.03
C THR A 9 -14.83 28.53 -12.63
N ASN A 10 -14.22 29.19 -13.62
CA ASN A 10 -12.93 28.74 -14.18
C ASN A 10 -11.80 28.77 -13.16
N MET A 11 -11.72 29.84 -12.35
CA MET A 11 -10.70 29.96 -11.29
C MET A 11 -10.88 28.91 -10.18
N TYR A 12 -12.13 28.60 -9.80
CA TYR A 12 -12.42 27.54 -8.84
C TYR A 12 -12.02 26.15 -9.38
N LEU A 13 -12.34 25.86 -10.64
CA LEU A 13 -12.03 24.58 -11.28
C LEU A 13 -10.51 24.37 -11.45
N GLU A 14 -9.76 25.42 -11.82
CA GLU A 14 -8.30 25.33 -11.92
C GLU A 14 -7.64 25.08 -10.57
N ASN A 15 -8.07 25.79 -9.52
CA ASN A 15 -7.57 25.57 -8.17
C ASN A 15 -7.93 24.16 -7.68
N LEU A 16 -9.17 23.73 -7.86
CA LEU A 16 -9.62 22.39 -7.47
C LEU A 16 -8.82 21.30 -8.19
N GLY A 17 -8.59 21.45 -9.51
CA GLY A 17 -7.76 20.54 -10.29
C GLY A 17 -6.33 20.47 -9.78
N LYS A 18 -5.74 21.61 -9.37
CA LYS A 18 -4.41 21.66 -8.77
C LYS A 18 -4.36 20.95 -7.41
N TYR A 19 -5.34 21.20 -6.53
CA TYR A 19 -5.43 20.55 -5.21
C TYR A 19 -5.59 19.04 -5.32
N ILE A 20 -6.46 18.55 -6.20
CA ILE A 20 -6.67 17.10 -6.40
C ILE A 20 -5.38 16.46 -6.92
N LYS A 21 -4.72 17.09 -7.90
CA LYS A 21 -3.47 16.57 -8.49
C LYS A 21 -2.32 16.52 -7.47
N GLU A 22 -2.14 17.55 -6.64
CA GLU A 22 -1.12 17.55 -5.57
C GLU A 22 -1.44 16.54 -4.46
N SER A 23 -2.72 16.33 -4.12
CA SER A 23 -3.15 15.38 -3.08
C SER A 23 -2.85 13.92 -3.45
N PHE A 24 -3.04 13.53 -4.71
CA PHE A 24 -2.76 12.16 -5.17
C PHE A 24 -1.27 11.78 -5.04
N VAL A 25 -0.35 12.74 -5.19
CA VAL A 25 1.10 12.51 -5.09
C VAL A 25 1.55 12.29 -3.64
N ARG A 26 0.80 12.76 -2.64
CA ARG A 26 1.15 12.64 -1.21
C ARG A 26 0.55 11.42 -0.52
N ASN A 27 -0.52 10.83 -1.06
CA ASN A 27 -1.20 9.67 -0.46
C ASN A 27 -0.55 8.32 -0.79
N THR A 28 0.54 8.33 -1.55
CA THR A 28 1.18 7.10 -2.05
C THR A 28 2.21 6.51 -1.09
N PHE A 29 2.66 7.27 -0.08
CA PHE A 29 3.62 6.78 0.89
C PHE A 29 2.96 6.54 2.27
N PRO A 30 3.06 5.35 2.90
CA PRO A 30 3.56 4.05 2.42
C PRO A 30 2.47 3.16 1.79
N SER A 31 2.86 2.23 0.91
CA SER A 31 1.92 1.27 0.30
C SER A 31 1.40 0.23 1.31
N MET A 32 0.19 0.45 1.82
CA MET A 32 -0.48 -0.49 2.74
C MET A 32 -0.73 -1.87 2.10
N HIS A 33 -1.05 -1.92 0.80
CA HIS A 33 -1.32 -3.16 0.07
C HIS A 33 -0.13 -4.13 0.11
N PHE A 34 1.09 -3.62 -0.08
CA PHE A 34 2.30 -4.43 0.00
C PHE A 34 2.63 -4.84 1.44
N GLY A 35 2.39 -3.95 2.42
CA GLY A 35 2.56 -4.26 3.84
C GLY A 35 1.67 -5.41 4.32
N ILE A 36 0.39 -5.41 3.93
CA ILE A 36 -0.56 -6.48 4.28
C ILE A 36 -0.09 -7.82 3.69
N ILE A 37 0.32 -7.83 2.42
CA ILE A 37 0.87 -9.04 1.78
C ILE A 37 2.06 -9.58 2.55
N LEU A 38 3.03 -8.75 2.93
CA LEU A 38 4.21 -9.19 3.67
C LEU A 38 3.82 -9.87 4.99
N ILE A 39 2.90 -9.28 5.74
CA ILE A 39 2.40 -9.84 7.01
C ILE A 39 1.69 -11.16 6.76
N THR A 40 0.78 -11.21 5.79
CA THR A 40 0.04 -12.44 5.43
C THR A 40 0.98 -13.54 4.99
N ASN A 41 1.99 -13.22 4.16
CA ASN A 41 2.96 -14.19 3.64
C ASN A 41 3.83 -14.76 4.79
N TYR A 42 4.25 -13.91 5.74
CA TYR A 42 4.99 -14.34 6.92
C TYR A 42 4.19 -15.32 7.79
N PHE A 43 2.93 -15.01 8.10
CA PHE A 43 2.09 -15.90 8.90
C PHE A 43 1.67 -17.17 8.14
N ALA A 44 1.43 -17.06 6.83
CA ALA A 44 1.17 -18.23 5.98
C ALA A 44 2.37 -19.18 5.98
N TYR A 45 3.60 -18.66 5.89
CA TYR A 45 4.81 -19.48 6.01
C TYR A 45 4.91 -20.17 7.38
N ARG A 46 4.58 -19.46 8.46
CA ARG A 46 4.70 -19.97 9.84
C ARG A 46 3.69 -21.06 10.18
N PHE A 47 2.44 -20.93 9.73
CA PHE A 47 1.34 -21.83 10.12
C PHE A 47 0.94 -22.84 9.04
N LYS A 48 1.03 -22.48 7.75
CA LYS A 48 0.49 -23.28 6.63
C LYS A 48 1.36 -23.16 5.37
N ARG A 49 2.57 -23.76 5.40
CA ARG A 49 3.55 -23.76 4.31
C ARG A 49 2.98 -24.10 2.91
N LYS A 50 2.00 -24.99 2.80
CA LYS A 50 1.40 -25.34 1.49
C LYS A 50 0.62 -24.17 0.87
N TYR A 51 -0.12 -23.41 1.69
CA TYR A 51 -0.86 -22.21 1.26
C TYR A 51 0.09 -21.03 0.97
N PHE A 52 1.23 -20.98 1.64
CA PHE A 52 2.31 -20.03 1.33
C PHE A 52 2.75 -20.14 -0.13
N TRP A 53 3.20 -21.33 -0.53
CA TRP A 53 3.77 -21.55 -1.85
C TRP A 53 2.74 -21.45 -2.99
N ILE A 54 1.51 -21.93 -2.78
CA ILE A 54 0.52 -22.06 -3.86
C ILE A 54 -0.28 -20.77 -4.06
N VAL A 55 -0.53 -19.99 -3.00
CA VAL A 55 -1.50 -18.88 -3.06
C VAL A 55 -0.85 -17.55 -2.73
N THR A 56 -0.27 -17.42 -1.54
CA THR A 56 0.14 -16.09 -1.03
C THR A 56 1.42 -15.58 -1.67
N LEU A 57 2.36 -16.45 -2.03
CA LEU A 57 3.56 -16.08 -2.77
C LEU A 57 3.27 -15.61 -4.21
N PRO A 58 2.53 -16.36 -5.07
CA PRO A 58 2.20 -15.88 -6.41
C PRO A 58 1.30 -14.64 -6.39
N VAL A 59 0.31 -14.57 -5.50
CA VAL A 59 -0.54 -13.36 -5.39
C VAL A 59 0.27 -12.16 -4.90
N GLY A 60 1.15 -12.36 -3.92
CA GLY A 60 1.99 -11.29 -3.38
C GLY A 60 2.99 -10.74 -4.40
N THR A 61 3.60 -11.63 -5.18
CA THR A 61 4.51 -11.24 -6.28
C THR A 61 3.77 -10.56 -7.42
N LEU A 62 2.60 -11.06 -7.84
CA LEU A 62 1.76 -10.38 -8.83
C LEU A 62 1.37 -8.97 -8.37
N LEU A 63 0.98 -8.81 -7.10
CA LEU A 63 0.60 -7.49 -6.60
C LEU A 63 1.81 -6.55 -6.53
N ALA A 64 2.98 -7.04 -6.12
CA ALA A 64 4.22 -6.25 -6.13
C ALA A 64 4.60 -5.80 -7.55
N VAL A 65 4.44 -6.67 -8.54
CA VAL A 65 4.65 -6.33 -9.94
C VAL A 65 3.60 -5.31 -10.41
N ALA A 66 2.32 -5.50 -10.04
CA ALA A 66 1.25 -4.58 -10.41
C ALA A 66 1.43 -3.17 -9.82
N THR A 67 1.86 -3.06 -8.55
CA THR A 67 2.07 -1.75 -7.91
C THR A 67 3.22 -0.95 -8.53
N VAL A 68 4.29 -1.64 -8.95
CA VAL A 68 5.40 -1.03 -9.68
C VAL A 68 5.01 -0.73 -11.15
N TYR A 69 4.31 -1.66 -11.80
CA TYR A 69 3.94 -1.56 -13.21
C TYR A 69 2.96 -0.41 -13.48
N LEU A 70 1.99 -0.20 -12.60
CA LEU A 70 1.03 0.90 -12.70
C LEU A 70 1.67 2.27 -12.43
N ARG A 71 2.96 2.35 -12.08
CA ARG A 71 3.70 3.58 -11.69
C ARG A 71 3.01 4.42 -10.61
N GLN A 72 2.01 3.86 -9.92
CA GLN A 72 1.31 4.52 -8.82
C GLN A 72 2.17 4.57 -7.56
N HIS A 73 3.12 3.64 -7.42
CA HIS A 73 4.03 3.57 -6.30
C HIS A 73 5.48 3.39 -6.79
N TYR A 74 6.40 4.19 -6.28
CA TYR A 74 7.83 4.01 -6.56
C TYR A 74 8.35 2.81 -5.77
N LEU A 75 9.47 2.21 -6.19
CA LEU A 75 10.16 1.15 -5.44
C LEU A 75 10.40 1.51 -3.96
N ILE A 76 10.50 2.81 -3.68
CA ILE A 76 10.65 3.39 -2.35
C ILE A 76 9.41 3.13 -1.46
N ASP A 77 8.19 3.03 -2.02
CA ASP A 77 6.97 2.66 -1.28
C ASP A 77 6.99 1.22 -0.76
N LEU A 78 7.65 0.30 -1.48
CA LEU A 78 7.88 -1.07 -1.02
C LEU A 78 8.87 -1.10 0.15
N VAL A 79 9.88 -0.23 0.12
CA VAL A 79 10.84 -0.10 1.23
C VAL A 79 10.17 0.51 2.46
N GLY A 80 9.29 1.49 2.27
CA GLY A 80 8.55 2.14 3.36
C GLY A 80 7.59 1.21 4.11
N SER A 81 7.09 0.15 3.46
CA SER A 81 6.17 -0.82 4.07
C SER A 81 6.87 -1.96 4.82
N LEU A 82 8.16 -2.22 4.58
CA LEU A 82 8.98 -3.17 5.36
C LEU A 82 9.01 -2.88 6.87
N PRO A 83 9.36 -1.67 7.34
CA PRO A 83 9.41 -1.39 8.78
C PRO A 83 8.04 -1.49 9.44
N VAL A 84 6.97 -1.09 8.74
CA VAL A 84 5.60 -1.22 9.22
C VAL A 84 5.22 -2.69 9.40
N ALA A 85 5.47 -3.52 8.37
CA ALA A 85 5.22 -4.95 8.44
C ALA A 85 6.04 -5.65 9.54
N ALA A 86 7.32 -5.30 9.66
CA ALA A 86 8.21 -5.86 10.69
C ALA A 86 7.72 -5.52 12.11
N LEU A 87 7.30 -4.27 12.35
CA LEU A 87 6.75 -3.85 13.64
C LEU A 87 5.45 -4.58 13.96
N SER A 88 4.54 -4.73 13.00
CA SER A 88 3.30 -5.49 13.17
C SER A 88 3.56 -6.96 13.51
N ILE A 89 4.50 -7.60 12.81
CA ILE A 89 4.89 -8.99 13.08
C ILE A 89 5.48 -9.13 14.48
N TYR A 90 6.36 -8.21 14.89
CA TYR A 90 6.95 -8.21 16.23
C TYR A 90 5.90 -8.08 17.34
N LEU A 91 4.98 -7.10 17.21
CA LEU A 91 3.89 -6.91 18.15
C LEU A 91 2.97 -8.13 18.22
N ALA A 92 2.62 -8.71 17.07
CA ALA A 92 1.82 -9.92 17.01
C ALA A 92 2.52 -11.10 17.70
N GLY A 93 3.83 -11.30 17.50
CA GLY A 93 4.60 -12.31 18.20
C GLY A 93 4.60 -12.13 19.72
N LYS A 94 4.75 -10.88 20.19
CA LYS A 94 4.69 -10.55 21.63
C LYS A 94 3.31 -10.83 22.22
N LEU A 95 2.24 -10.44 21.52
CA LEU A 95 0.85 -10.69 21.93
C LEU A 95 0.53 -12.19 21.97
N MET A 96 0.95 -12.94 20.97
CA MET A 96 0.77 -14.40 20.94
C MET A 96 1.49 -15.09 22.10
N LYS A 97 2.72 -14.64 22.42
CA LYS A 97 3.47 -15.16 23.57
C LYS A 97 2.78 -14.86 24.90
N MET A 98 2.21 -13.66 25.07
CA MET A 98 1.45 -13.30 26.28
C MET A 98 0.14 -14.08 26.44
N ARG A 99 -0.51 -14.47 25.34
CA ARG A 99 -1.75 -15.27 25.38
C ARG A 99 -1.52 -16.73 25.78
N THR A 100 -0.30 -17.25 25.60
CA THR A 100 0.05 -18.65 25.88
C THR A 100 0.63 -18.86 27.28
N ASN A 101 0.96 -17.79 28.02
CA ASN A 101 1.29 -17.82 29.45
C ASN A 101 0.04 -17.57 30.28
#